data_AF-A0A433VV74-F1
#
_entry.id   AF-A0A433VV74-F1
#
_cell.length_a   1.000
_cell.length_b   1.000
_cell.length_c   1.000
_cell.angle_alpha   90.00
_cell.angle_beta   90.00
_cell.angle_gamma   90.00
#
_symmetry.space_group_name_H-M   'P 1'
#
loop_
_entity.id
_entity.type
_entity.pdbx_description
1 polymer ?
#
loop_
_entity_poly.entity_id
_entity_poly.type
_entity_poly.pdbx_seq_one_letter_code
_entity_poly.pdbx_strand_id
1 'polypeptide(L)' 'MNKKQIEEVIKAIIAGKYSWACVLILRFNGYDPLHYIPYRTYIRLLKDNYQIDRENASLTNSRT' A
#
# COMPACT_ATOMS: atom_id res chain seq x y z
N MET A 1 -8.56 13.19 -0.79
CA MET A 1 -7.43 12.54 -1.49
C MET A 1 -6.65 13.57 -2.29
N ASN A 2 -5.33 13.68 -2.09
CA ASN A 2 -4.45 14.61 -2.82
C ASN A 2 -3.68 13.88 -3.93
N LYS A 3 -3.07 14.61 -4.86
CA LYS A 3 -2.38 14.07 -6.05
C LYS A 3 -1.36 12.97 -5.72
N LYS A 4 -0.55 13.15 -4.67
CA LYS A 4 0.44 12.15 -4.21
C LYS A 4 -0.21 10.81 -3.80
N GLN A 5 -1.35 10.87 -3.12
CA GLN A 5 -2.10 9.69 -2.70
C GLN A 5 -2.68 8.95 -3.92
N ILE A 6 -3.13 9.69 -4.93
CA ILE A 6 -3.60 9.11 -6.19
C ILE A 6 -2.44 8.40 -6.91
N GLU A 7 -1.26 9.03 -6.96
CA GLU A 7 -0.07 8.42 -7.56
C GLU A 7 0.32 7.11 -6.86
N GLU A 8 0.20 7.01 -5.53
CA GLU A 8 0.44 5.78 -4.78
C GLU A 8 -0.58 4.67 -5.12
N VAL A 9 -1.86 5.03 -5.28
CA VAL A 9 -2.89 4.08 -5.75
C VAL A 9 -2.57 3.59 -7.16
N ILE A 10 -2.18 4.50 -8.07
CA ILE A 10 -1.82 4.13 -9.45
C ILE A 10 -0.59 3.21 -9.46
N LYS A 11 0.44 3.48 -8.66
CA LYS A 11 1.60 2.59 -8.52
C LYS A 11 1.20 1.19 -8.09
N ALA A 12 0.28 1.07 -7.13
CA ALA A 12 -0.24 -0.21 -6.69
C ALA A 12 -1.00 -0.95 -7.81
N ILE A 13 -1.80 -0.24 -8.61
CA ILE A 13 -2.52 -0.79 -9.76
C ILE A 13 -1.55 -1.30 -10.83
N ILE A 14 -0.54 -0.51 -11.19
CA ILE A 14 0.49 -0.89 -12.18
C ILE A 14 1.27 -2.12 -11.70
N ALA A 15 1.51 -2.25 -10.39
CA ALA A 15 2.14 -3.43 -9.80
C ALA A 15 1.22 -4.67 -9.70
N GLY A 16 -0.02 -4.60 -10.21
CA GLY A 16 -1.00 -5.69 -10.14
C GLY A 16 -1.58 -5.92 -8.73
N LYS A 17 -1.32 -5.02 -7.78
CA LYS A 17 -1.72 -5.16 -6.38
C LYS A 17 -3.09 -4.50 -6.14
N TYR A 18 -4.12 -5.00 -6.80
CA TYR A 18 -5.46 -4.40 -6.74
C TYR A 18 -6.03 -4.37 -5.31
N SER A 19 -5.86 -5.44 -4.53
CA SER A 19 -6.32 -5.47 -3.14
C SER A 19 -5.61 -4.41 -2.27
N TRP A 20 -4.34 -4.12 -2.53
CA TRP A 20 -3.61 -3.05 -1.86
C TRP A 20 -4.10 -1.67 -2.29
N ALA A 21 -4.38 -1.48 -3.58
CA ALA A 21 -5.00 -0.26 -4.08
C ALA A 21 -6.33 0.03 -3.37
N CYS A 22 -7.16 -0.99 -3.14
CA CYS A 22 -8.39 -0.84 -2.35
C CYS A 22 -8.11 -0.39 -0.91
N VAL A 23 -7.09 -0.95 -0.23
CA VAL A 23 -6.68 -0.52 1.12
C VAL A 23 -6.27 0.96 1.14
N LEU A 24 -5.47 1.39 0.15
CA LEU A 24 -5.01 2.77 0.03
C LEU A 24 -6.18 3.74 -0.17
N ILE A 25 -7.14 3.40 -1.04
CA ILE A 25 -8.35 4.21 -1.26
C ILE A 25 -9.14 4.37 0.05
N LEU A 26 -9.37 3.29 0.80
CA LEU A 26 -10.09 3.36 2.07
C LEU A 26 -9.39 4.29 3.07
N ARG A 27 -8.07 4.11 3.25
CA ARG A 27 -7.27 4.94 4.17
C ARG A 27 -7.22 6.41 3.76
N PHE A 28 -7.03 6.72 2.49
CA PHE A 28 -6.92 8.10 2.00
C PHE A 28 -8.22 8.89 2.05
N ASN A 29 -9.35 8.19 2.15
CA ASN A 29 -10.67 8.79 2.34
C ASN A 29 -11.14 8.75 3.81
N GLY A 30 -10.30 8.29 4.74
CA GLY A 30 -10.61 8.28 6.18
C GLY A 30 -11.51 7.12 6.62
N TYR A 31 -11.75 6.14 5.76
CA TYR A 31 -12.49 4.93 6.13
C TYR A 31 -11.60 3.95 6.88
N ASP A 32 -12.18 3.24 7.86
CA ASP A 32 -11.52 2.09 8.48
C ASP A 32 -11.54 0.89 7.51
N PRO A 33 -10.38 0.39 7.07
CA PRO A 33 -10.30 -0.77 6.19
C PRO A 33 -10.90 -2.05 6.81
N LEU A 34 -10.94 -2.19 8.13
CA LEU A 34 -11.45 -3.40 8.80
C LEU A 34 -12.97 -3.59 8.64
N HIS A 35 -13.72 -2.53 8.30
CA HIS A 35 -15.14 -2.65 7.97
C HIS A 35 -15.40 -3.30 6.60
N TYR A 36 -14.44 -3.20 5.68
CA TYR A 36 -14.61 -3.65 4.29
C TYR A 36 -13.71 -4.85 3.95
N ILE A 37 -12.62 -5.01 4.69
CA ILE A 37 -11.60 -6.03 4.44
C ILE A 37 -11.47 -6.89 5.70
N PRO A 38 -11.60 -8.22 5.59
CA PRO A 38 -11.41 -9.10 6.74
C PRO A 38 -10.04 -8.90 7.40
N TYR A 39 -10.03 -8.93 8.74
CA TYR A 39 -8.84 -8.65 9.53
C TYR A 39 -7.59 -9.40 9.06
N ARG A 40 -7.68 -10.72 8.85
CA ARG A 40 -6.54 -11.53 8.38
C ARG A 40 -5.99 -11.04 7.03
N THR A 41 -6.88 -10.71 6.10
CA THR A 41 -6.51 -10.21 4.76
C THR A 41 -5.84 -8.85 4.86
N TYR A 42 -6.39 -7.93 5.68
CA TYR A 42 -5.81 -6.62 5.89
C TYR A 42 -4.40 -6.69 6.50
N ILE A 43 -4.21 -7.51 7.55
CA ILE A 43 -2.90 -7.69 8.19
C ILE A 43 -1.88 -8.28 7.21
N ARG A 44 -2.27 -9.24 6.37
CA ARG A 44 -1.39 -9.80 5.33
C ARG A 44 -0.97 -8.71 4.33
N LEU A 45 -1.94 -7.97 3.79
CA LEU A 45 -1.68 -6.89 2.84
C LEU A 45 -0.77 -5.81 3.42
N LEU A 46 -0.92 -5.47 4.71
CA LEU A 46 -0.08 -4.50 5.39
C LEU A 46 1.37 -4.98 5.50
N LYS A 47 1.60 -6.23 5.89
CA LYS A 47 2.94 -6.82 6.02
C LYS A 47 3.65 -6.91 4.67
N ASP A 48 2.94 -7.43 3.65
CA ASP A 48 3.48 -7.63 2.30
C ASP A 48 3.96 -6.31 1.68
N ASN A 49 3.28 -5.19 1.94
CA ASN A 49 3.63 -3.90 1.35
C ASN A 49 4.57 -3.06 2.21
N TYR A 50 4.59 -3.26 3.54
CA TYR A 50 5.57 -2.59 4.41
C TYR A 50 6.99 -3.17 4.30
N GLN A 51 7.11 -4.47 4.00
CA GLN A 51 8.41 -5.10 3.74
C GLN A 51 9.07 -4.56 2.46
N ILE A 52 8.26 -4.21 1.45
CA ILE A 52 8.74 -3.68 0.17
C ILE A 52 9.34 -2.27 0.33
N ASP A 53 8.80 -1.43 1.21
CA ASP A 53 9.40 -0.12 1.50
C ASP A 53 10.76 -0.26 2.20
N ARG A 54 10.96 -1.31 3.01
CA ARG A 54 12.25 -1.59 3.67
C ARG A 54 13.28 -2.20 2.73
N GLU A 55 12.89 -3.10 1.84
CA GLU A 55 13.79 -3.67 0.83
C GLU A 55 14.26 -2.58 -0.16
N ASN A 56 13.34 -1.72 -0.61
CA ASN A 56 13.71 -0.58 -1.46
C ASN A 56 14.64 0.42 -0.73
N ALA A 57 14.44 0.68 0.57
CA ALA A 57 15.34 1.52 1.36
C ALA A 57 16.75 0.91 1.54
N SER A 58 16.85 -0.42 1.60
CA SER A 58 18.15 -1.10 1.70
C SER A 58 18.93 -1.10 0.36
N LEU A 59 18.24 -1.21 -0.77
CA LEU A 59 18.84 -1.16 -2.11
C LEU A 59 19.35 0.24 -2.50
N THR A 60 18.76 1.30 -1.95
CA THR A 60 19.23 2.68 -2.20
C THR A 60 20.52 3.01 -1.46
N ASN A 61 20.87 2.27 -0.41
CA ASN A 61 22.06 2.54 0.42
C ASN A 61 23.33 1.83 -0.06
N SER A 62 23.25 1.06 -1.15
CA SER A 62 24.38 0.29 -1.72
C SER A 62 24.94 0.89 -3.01
N ARG A 63 24.55 2.12 -3.38
CA ARG A 63 24.98 2.82 -4.61
C ARG A 63 25.65 4.18 -4.38
N THR A 64 26.03 4.48 -3.15
CA THR A 64 26.87 5.63 -2.76
C THR A 64 28.06 5.12 -1.98
#